data_AF-A0A7C2VUQ1-F1
#
_entry.id   AF-A0A7C2VUQ1-F1
#
_cell.length_a   1.000
_cell.length_b   1.000
_cell.length_c   1.000
_cell.angle_alpha   90.00
_cell.angle_beta   90.00
_cell.angle_gamma   90.00
#
_symmetry.space_group_name_H-M   'P 1'
#
loop_
_entity.id
_entity.type
_entity.pdbx_description
1 polymer ?
#
loop_
_entity_poly.entity_id
_entity_poly.type
_entity_poly.pdbx_seq_one_letter_code
_entity_poly.pdbx_strand_id
1 'polypeptide(L)' 'MLRGRAPITRQLPFTWDNSPNIHCLSLRDFESFCRRLHVRIEKRIPLIKTRMSPIRVAPNLLAEQAIYLTSKG' A
#
# COMPACT_ATOMS: atom_id res chain seq x y z
N MET A 1 -5.05 7.83 -10.12
CA MET A 1 -5.47 6.83 -9.11
C MET A 1 -6.76 7.28 -8.40
N LEU A 2 -7.93 7.17 -9.03
CA LEU A 2 -9.17 7.69 -8.42
C LEU A 2 -9.68 6.84 -7.24
N ARG A 3 -9.29 5.56 -7.17
CA ARG A 3 -9.69 4.62 -6.10
C ARG A 3 -8.61 4.36 -5.05
N GLY A 4 -7.46 5.03 -5.14
CA GLY A 4 -6.33 4.83 -4.21
C GLY A 4 -5.66 3.45 -4.34
N ARG A 5 -5.69 2.83 -5.53
CA ARG A 5 -4.98 1.60 -5.85
C ARG A 5 -4.16 1.79 -7.11
N ALA A 6 -3.14 0.97 -7.29
CA ALA A 6 -2.40 0.85 -8.53
C ALA A 6 -3.39 0.64 -9.68
N PRO A 7 -3.27 1.40 -10.77
CA PRO A 7 -4.19 1.29 -11.89
C PRO A 7 -3.92 -0.01 -12.65
N ILE A 8 -4.97 -0.82 -12.86
CA ILE A 8 -4.93 -1.93 -13.81
C ILE A 8 -5.47 -1.40 -15.13
N THR A 9 -4.63 -1.43 -16.17
CA THR A 9 -4.96 -0.91 -17.50
C THR A 9 -4.53 -1.91 -18.57
N ARG A 10 -4.93 -1.69 -19.83
CA ARG A 10 -4.44 -2.52 -20.95
C ARG A 10 -2.90 -2.53 -21.06
N GLN A 11 -2.25 -1.43 -20.71
CA GLN A 11 -0.79 -1.29 -20.74
C GLN A 11 -0.12 -1.79 -19.46
N LEU A 12 -0.87 -1.96 -18.37
CA LEU A 12 -0.39 -2.49 -17.08
C LEU A 12 -1.42 -3.52 -16.56
N PRO A 13 -1.46 -4.74 -17.14
CA PRO A 13 -2.54 -5.71 -16.91
C PRO A 13 -2.37 -6.55 -15.64
N PHE A 14 -1.27 -6.38 -14.91
CA PHE A 14 -0.94 -7.15 -13.72
C PHE A 14 -1.36 -6.43 -12.45
N THR A 15 -1.72 -7.20 -11.41
CA THR A 15 -1.77 -6.65 -10.06
C THR A 15 -0.35 -6.30 -9.59
N TRP A 16 -0.25 -5.39 -8.64
CA TRP A 16 1.03 -4.94 -8.10
C TRP A 16 1.90 -6.11 -7.59
N ASP A 17 1.28 -7.16 -7.06
CA ASP A 17 1.92 -8.33 -6.45
C ASP A 17 2.27 -9.45 -7.44
N ASN A 18 1.86 -9.34 -8.71
CA ASN A 18 2.04 -10.39 -9.73
C ASN A 18 2.88 -9.93 -10.94
N SER A 19 3.43 -8.70 -10.91
CA SER A 19 4.32 -8.18 -11.95
C SER A 19 5.78 -8.52 -11.62
N PRO A 20 6.60 -8.98 -12.58
CA PRO A 20 8.04 -9.18 -12.37
C PRO A 20 8.80 -7.86 -12.13
N ASN A 21 8.17 -6.72 -12.46
CA ASN A 21 8.73 -5.39 -12.30
C ASN A 21 7.72 -4.54 -11.51
N ILE A 22 7.89 -4.53 -10.17
CA ILE A 22 6.97 -3.85 -9.24
C ILE A 22 7.33 -2.37 -9.19
N HIS A 23 6.49 -1.52 -9.80
CA HIS A 23 6.72 -0.07 -9.82
C HIS A 23 5.64 0.75 -9.11
N CYS A 24 4.45 0.17 -8.87
CA CYS A 24 3.31 0.87 -8.31
C CYS A 24 2.63 0.05 -7.23
N LEU A 25 2.74 0.51 -5.98
CA LEU A 25 2.11 -0.09 -4.80
C LEU A 25 1.46 1.02 -3.97
N SER A 26 0.15 0.91 -3.69
CA SER A 26 -0.51 1.77 -2.70
C SER A 26 -0.62 1.10 -1.34
N LEU A 27 -0.91 1.88 -0.30
CA LEU A 27 -1.21 1.35 1.04
C LEU A 27 -2.43 0.40 1.00
N ARG A 28 -3.47 0.77 0.25
CA ARG A 28 -4.68 -0.05 0.08
C ARG A 28 -4.41 -1.35 -0.66
N ASP A 29 -3.43 -1.36 -1.57
CA ASP A 29 -3.02 -2.54 -2.30
C ASP A 29 -2.36 -3.56 -1.37
N PHE A 30 -1.43 -3.10 -0.53
CA PHE A 30 -0.81 -3.94 0.50
C PHE A 30 -1.84 -4.45 1.52
N GLU A 31 -2.73 -3.59 1.99
CA GLU A 31 -3.78 -3.97 2.95
C GLU A 31 -4.73 -5.03 2.37
N SER A 32 -5.10 -4.88 1.09
CA SER A 32 -5.92 -5.88 0.41
C SER A 32 -5.19 -7.21 0.23
N PHE A 33 -3.87 -7.18 0.02
CA PHE A 33 -3.03 -8.36 -0.08
C PHE A 33 -2.92 -9.09 1.26
N CYS A 34 -2.65 -8.37 2.36
CA CYS A 34 -2.65 -8.96 3.70
C CYS A 34 -3.99 -9.62 4.03
N ARG A 35 -5.10 -8.97 3.70
CA ARG A 35 -6.44 -9.54 3.90
C ARG A 35 -6.65 -10.84 3.11
N ARG A 36 -6.15 -10.93 1.87
CA ARG A 36 -6.23 -12.14 1.04
C ARG A 36 -5.37 -13.29 1.61
N LEU A 37 -4.25 -12.96 2.24
CA LEU A 37 -3.36 -13.94 2.87
C LEU A 37 -3.71 -14.28 4.32
N HIS A 38 -4.84 -13.78 4.84
CA HIS A 38 -5.19 -13.92 6.26
C HIS A 38 -4.10 -13.41 7.21
N VAL A 39 -3.37 -12.36 6.81
CA VAL A 39 -2.40 -11.66 7.65
C VAL A 39 -3.10 -10.50 8.35
N ARG A 40 -2.97 -10.44 9.68
CA ARG A 40 -3.52 -9.36 10.48
C ARG A 40 -2.56 -8.18 10.51
N ILE A 41 -3.09 -6.99 10.29
CA ILE A 41 -2.34 -5.72 10.40
C ILE A 41 -2.64 -5.13 11.77
N GLU A 42 -1.66 -5.14 12.67
CA GLU A 42 -1.79 -4.60 14.04
C GLU A 42 -1.53 -3.09 14.07
N LYS A 43 -0.59 -2.62 13.23
CA LYS A 43 -0.23 -1.20 13.17
C LYS A 43 0.21 -0.81 11.76
N ARG A 44 -0.15 0.41 11.37
CA ARG A 44 0.29 1.06 10.13
C ARG A 44 0.88 2.42 10.46
N ILE A 45 2.06 2.70 9.94
CA ILE A 45 2.78 3.95 10.14
C ILE A 45 3.17 4.52 8.76
N PRO A 46 2.32 5.37 8.15
CA PRO A 46 2.62 6.01 6.88
C PRO A 46 3.57 7.20 7.08
N LEU A 47 4.58 7.32 6.22
CA LEU A 47 5.71 8.24 6.32
C LEU A 47 5.87 9.08 5.05
N ILE A 48 6.41 10.29 5.22
CA ILE A 48 6.83 11.19 4.13
C ILE A 48 8.14 11.86 4.55
N LYS A 49 9.05 12.10 3.61
CA LYS A 49 10.39 12.65 3.93
C LYS A 49 10.36 14.02 4.58
N THR A 50 9.31 14.80 4.32
CA THR A 50 9.19 16.18 4.79
C THR A 50 8.72 16.30 6.25
N ARG A 51 8.31 15.20 6.90
CA ARG A 51 7.77 15.22 8.27
C ARG A 51 8.17 13.96 9.06
N MET A 52 8.49 14.17 10.33
CA MET A 52 8.83 13.08 11.26
C MET A 52 7.61 12.36 11.86
N SER A 53 6.42 12.96 11.78
CA SER A 53 5.19 12.36 12.32
C SER A 53 4.42 11.59 11.25
N PRO A 54 3.68 10.52 11.63
CA PRO A 54 2.92 9.75 10.67
C PRO A 54 1.81 10.56 9.99
N ILE A 55 1.61 10.32 8.69
CA ILE A 55 0.57 11.00 7.93
C ILE A 55 -0.81 10.51 8.38
N ARG A 56 -1.66 11.46 8.82
CA ARG A 56 -3.03 11.14 9.24
C ARG A 56 -4.09 11.47 8.19
N VAL A 57 -3.83 12.46 7.33
CA VAL A 57 -4.77 12.90 6.29
C VAL A 57 -4.36 12.28 4.96
N ALA A 58 -5.31 11.63 4.27
CA ALA A 58 -5.10 11.02 2.95
C ALA A 58 -3.77 10.22 2.80
N PRO A 59 -3.42 9.30 3.72
CA PRO A 59 -2.10 8.65 3.74
C PRO A 59 -1.84 7.85 2.47
N ASN A 60 -2.87 7.31 1.82
CA ASN A 60 -2.71 6.57 0.56
C ASN A 60 -2.35 7.45 -0.65
N LEU A 61 -2.50 8.78 -0.54
CA LEU A 61 -2.10 9.73 -1.58
C LEU A 61 -0.78 10.42 -1.24
N LEU A 62 -0.56 10.72 0.04
CA LEU A 62 0.56 11.55 0.50
C LEU A 62 1.76 10.74 1.00
N ALA A 63 1.57 9.50 1.44
CA ALA A 63 2.67 8.71 1.98
C ALA A 63 3.56 8.20 0.86
N GLU A 64 4.86 8.45 0.99
CA GLU A 64 5.89 7.89 0.12
C GLU A 64 6.30 6.48 0.59
N GLN A 65 6.23 6.23 1.89
CA GLN A 65 6.63 4.99 2.53
C GLN A 65 5.65 4.62 3.66
N ALA A 66 5.63 3.36 4.07
CA ALA A 66 4.90 2.94 5.26
C ALA A 66 5.55 1.74 5.93
N ILE A 67 5.49 1.72 7.27
CA ILE A 67 5.87 0.57 8.09
C ILE A 67 4.58 -0.11 8.57
N TYR A 68 4.53 -1.43 8.42
CA TYR A 68 3.42 -2.26 8.89
C TYR A 68 3.92 -3.23 9.97
N LEU A 69 3.19 -3.30 11.08
CA LEU A 69 3.30 -4.38 12.04
C LEU A 69 2.24 -5.41 11.71
N THR A 70 2.66 -6.62 11.39
CA THR A 70 1.78 -7.73 11.02
C THR A 70 1.97 -8.94 11.91
N SER A 71 0.89 -9.67 12.14
CA SER A 71 0.87 -10.94 12.88
C SER A 71 0.24 -12.03 11.99
N LYS A 72 0.55 -13.30 12.28
CA LYS A 72 -0.22 -14.42 11.70
C LYS A 72 -1.65 -14.33 12.20
N GLY A 73 -2.61 -14.39 11.27
CA GLY A 73 -4.04 -14.48 11.57
C GLY A 73 -4.47 -15.87 12.00
#